data_AF-A0A5N6E6C8-F1
#
_entry.id   AF-A0A5N6E6C8-F1
#
_cell.length_a   1.000
_cell.length_b   1.000
_cell.length_c   1.000
_cell.angle_alpha   90.00
_cell.angle_beta   90.00
_cell.angle_gamma   90.00
#
_symmetry.space_group_name_H-M   'P 1'
#
loop_
_entity.id
_entity.type
_entity.pdbx_description
1 polymer ?
#
loop_
_entity_poly.entity_id
_entity_poly.type
_entity_poly.pdbx_seq_one_letter_code
_entity_poly.pdbx_strand_id
1 'polypeptide(L)'
;MKHFPRRALDPITEEITPVDHEILRHGGTSSNIERLPSRLRRSKQVSTYLRQQLEDLTYEGSYLRAKLQWQKESKQALLQFQEDVSRIFHLNEEMLVQVTARLRDSERRYFQVLGFESKSVEGGMI
;
A
#
# COMPACT_ATOMS: atom_id res chain seq x y z
N MET A 1 -38.94 -11.55 -2.10
CA MET A 1 -37.58 -11.28 -1.58
C MET A 1 -36.60 -12.16 -2.35
N LYS A 2 -35.63 -11.60 -3.07
CA LYS A 2 -34.65 -12.37 -3.84
C LYS A 2 -33.68 -13.05 -2.86
N HIS A 3 -33.74 -14.38 -2.76
CA HIS A 3 -32.80 -15.15 -1.95
C HIS A 3 -31.44 -15.15 -2.63
N PHE A 4 -30.46 -14.44 -2.06
CA PHE A 4 -29.07 -14.57 -2.47
C PHE A 4 -28.57 -15.96 -2.09
N PRO A 5 -27.94 -16.71 -3.01
CA PRO A 5 -27.33 -17.98 -2.66
C PRO A 5 -26.26 -17.71 -1.60
N ARG A 6 -26.38 -18.39 -0.45
CA ARG A 6 -25.35 -18.37 0.60
C ARG A 6 -24.13 -19.11 0.07
N ARG A 7 -23.28 -18.40 -0.67
CA ARG A 7 -21.94 -18.88 -0.98
C ARG A 7 -21.18 -18.92 0.34
N ALA A 8 -20.81 -20.13 0.77
CA ALA A 8 -19.90 -20.27 1.90
C ALA A 8 -18.62 -19.50 1.54
N LEU A 9 -18.20 -18.58 2.42
CA LEU A 9 -16.92 -17.92 2.28
C LEU A 9 -15.84 -19.00 2.40
N ASP A 10 -14.83 -18.94 1.54
CA ASP A 10 -13.69 -19.84 1.65
C ASP A 10 -13.12 -19.74 3.07
N PRO A 11 -12.81 -20.89 3.72
CA PRO A 11 -12.21 -20.87 5.03
C PRO A 11 -10.89 -20.12 4.93
N ILE A 12 -10.76 -19.06 5.72
CA ILE A 12 -9.49 -18.34 5.84
C ILE A 12 -8.50 -19.37 6.41
N THR A 13 -7.45 -19.69 5.65
CA THR A 13 -6.32 -20.51 6.10
C THR A 13 -5.54 -19.72 7.15
N GLU A 14 -6.07 -19.69 8.37
CA GLU A 14 -5.51 -18.97 9.51
C GLU A 14 -4.42 -19.81 10.20
N GLU A 15 -3.54 -20.47 9.45
CA GLU A 15 -2.39 -21.14 10.07
C GLU A 15 -1.32 -20.12 10.45
N ILE A 16 -0.67 -20.33 11.60
CA ILE A 16 0.47 -19.49 12.00
C ILE A 16 1.59 -19.74 10.99
N THR A 17 2.00 -18.68 10.32
CA THR A 17 3.07 -18.71 9.34
C THR A 17 4.40 -18.27 9.96
N PRO A 18 5.55 -18.60 9.35
CA PRO A 18 6.84 -18.05 9.77
C PRO A 18 6.87 -16.52 9.80
N VAL A 19 6.10 -15.86 8.92
CA VAL A 19 5.96 -14.40 8.87
C VAL A 19 5.32 -13.88 10.16
N ASP A 20 4.32 -14.59 10.71
CA ASP A 20 3.69 -14.23 11.98
C ASP A 20 4.73 -14.24 13.12
N HIS A 21 5.65 -15.19 13.09
CA HIS A 21 6.74 -15.26 14.07
C HIS A 21 7.73 -14.08 13.92
N GLU A 22 8.07 -13.69 12.69
CA GLU A 22 8.92 -12.50 12.47
C GLU A 22 8.25 -11.21 12.96
N ILE A 23 6.96 -11.03 12.66
CA ILE A 23 6.18 -9.88 13.16
C ILE A 23 6.24 -9.84 14.69
N LEU A 24 6.04 -10.99 15.35
CA LEU A 24 6.11 -11.08 16.81
C LEU A 24 7.49 -10.73 17.36
N ARG A 25 8.59 -11.16 16.70
CA ARG A 25 9.96 -10.82 17.11
C ARG A 25 10.24 -9.32 17.09
N HIS A 26 9.57 -8.58 16.21
CA HIS A 26 9.69 -7.13 16.12
C HIS A 26 8.69 -6.38 17.03
N GLY A 27 7.98 -7.10 17.92
CA GLY A 27 7.02 -6.52 18.85
C GLY A 27 5.64 -6.25 18.24
N GLY A 28 5.39 -6.72 17.02
CA GLY A 28 4.09 -6.64 16.37
C GLY A 28 3.19 -7.83 16.71
N THR A 29 1.92 -7.73 16.32
CA THR A 29 0.96 -8.83 16.37
C THR A 29 0.32 -8.98 15.00
N SER A 30 0.02 -10.22 14.61
CA SER A 30 -0.73 -10.50 13.39
C SER A 30 -2.14 -10.97 13.74
N SER A 31 -3.07 -10.89 12.78
CA SER A 31 -4.43 -11.38 13.01
C SER A 31 -4.49 -12.87 13.34
N ASN A 32 -3.51 -13.64 12.88
CA ASN A 32 -3.42 -15.07 13.19
C ASN A 32 -3.02 -15.29 14.65
N ILE A 33 -2.13 -14.46 15.18
CA ILE A 33 -1.68 -14.49 16.58
C ILE A 33 -2.76 -13.96 17.53
N GLU A 34 -3.49 -12.91 17.15
CA GLU A 34 -4.51 -12.32 18.00
C GLU A 34 -5.73 -13.23 18.21
N ARG A 35 -6.08 -14.05 17.20
CA ARG A 35 -7.22 -14.97 17.23
C ARG A 35 -6.87 -16.38 17.70
N LEU A 36 -5.59 -16.67 17.90
CA LEU A 36 -5.09 -17.94 18.40
C LEU A 36 -5.72 -18.35 19.74
N PRO A 37 -5.88 -17.45 20.74
CA PRO A 37 -6.50 -17.81 22.02
C PRO A 37 -7.96 -18.25 21.88
N SER A 38 -8.78 -17.55 21.08
CA SER A 38 -10.18 -17.92 20.84
C SER A 38 -10.27 -19.28 20.16
N ARG A 39 -9.37 -19.54 19.20
CA ARG A 39 -9.30 -20.81 18.47
C ARG A 39 -8.82 -21.98 19.32
N LEU A 40 -7.78 -21.80 20.13
CA LEU A 40 -7.30 -22.82 21.07
C LEU A 40 -8.37 -23.17 22.09
N ARG A 41 -9.15 -22.18 22.54
CA ARG A 41 -10.29 -22.41 23.43
C ARG A 41 -11.36 -23.25 22.73
N ARG A 42 -11.72 -22.91 21.49
CA ARG A 42 -12.69 -23.66 20.67
C ARG A 42 -12.23 -25.08 20.30
N SER A 43 -10.94 -25.30 20.06
CA SER A 43 -10.43 -26.65 19.72
C SER A 43 -10.37 -27.56 20.95
N LYS A 44 -10.07 -26.99 22.13
CA LYS A 44 -10.02 -27.73 23.40
C LYS A 44 -11.40 -28.00 23.98
N GLN A 45 -12.36 -27.12 23.72
CA GLN A 45 -13.74 -27.27 24.16
C GLN A 45 -14.61 -27.42 22.93
N VAL A 46 -14.98 -28.66 22.57
CA VAL A 46 -16.15 -28.92 21.72
C VAL A 46 -17.36 -28.49 22.54
N SER A 47 -17.60 -27.17 22.64
CA SER A 47 -18.54 -26.65 23.62
C SER A 47 -19.96 -26.98 23.16
N THR A 48 -20.61 -27.89 23.86
CA THR A 48 -22.05 -28.16 23.78
C THR A 48 -22.89 -27.01 24.33
N TYR A 49 -22.27 -26.00 24.96
CA TYR A 49 -22.95 -24.90 25.63
C TYR A 49 -23.14 -23.68 24.72
N LEU A 50 -24.40 -23.37 24.38
CA LEU A 50 -24.81 -22.30 23.46
C LEU A 50 -24.29 -20.91 23.82
N ARG A 51 -24.20 -20.58 25.12
CA ARG A 51 -23.74 -19.26 25.58
C ARG A 51 -22.29 -18.99 25.19
N GLN A 52 -21.45 -20.01 25.26
CA GLN A 52 -20.03 -19.87 24.93
C GLN A 52 -19.81 -19.74 23.42
N GLN A 53 -20.62 -20.44 22.62
CA GLN A 53 -20.66 -20.24 21.17
C GLN A 53 -21.09 -18.82 20.80
N LEU A 54 -22.05 -18.24 21.52
CA LEU A 54 -22.51 -16.86 21.29
C LEU A 54 -21.43 -15.83 21.64
N GLU A 55 -20.73 -16.01 22.77
CA GLU A 55 -19.62 -15.15 23.18
C GLU A 55 -18.49 -15.18 22.14
N ASP A 56 -18.08 -16.36 21.71
CA ASP A 56 -17.07 -16.52 20.66
C ASP A 56 -17.51 -15.86 19.34
N LEU A 57 -18.76 -16.06 18.91
CA LEU A 57 -19.25 -15.48 17.66
C LEU A 57 -19.34 -13.95 17.73
N THR A 58 -19.68 -13.41 18.90
CA THR A 58 -19.73 -11.97 19.15
C THR A 58 -18.33 -11.36 19.10
N TYR A 59 -17.34 -12.05 19.68
CA TYR A 59 -15.94 -11.66 19.61
C TYR A 59 -15.44 -11.65 18.16
N GLU A 60 -15.61 -12.76 17.43
CA GLU A 60 -15.19 -12.88 16.03
C GLU A 60 -15.89 -11.84 15.14
N GLY A 61 -17.20 -11.59 15.35
CA GLY A 61 -17.94 -10.56 14.63
C GLY A 61 -17.41 -9.15 14.88
N SER A 62 -17.07 -8.84 16.14
CA SER A 62 -16.48 -7.56 16.52
C SER A 62 -15.08 -7.39 15.92
N TYR A 63 -14.26 -8.45 15.99
CA TYR A 63 -12.93 -8.48 15.41
C TYR A 63 -12.95 -8.24 13.90
N LEU A 64 -13.80 -8.96 13.17
CA LEU A 64 -13.91 -8.82 11.72
C LEU A 64 -14.38 -7.42 11.32
N ARG A 65 -15.29 -6.80 12.09
CA ARG A 65 -15.70 -5.40 11.85
C ARG A 65 -14.55 -4.43 12.04
N ALA A 66 -13.77 -4.58 13.11
CA ALA A 66 -12.59 -3.77 13.36
C ALA A 66 -11.55 -3.94 12.24
N LYS A 67 -11.30 -5.17 11.80
CA LYS A 67 -10.37 -5.47 10.71
C LYS A 67 -10.82 -4.84 9.38
N LEU A 68 -12.12 -4.90 9.08
CA LEU A 68 -12.69 -4.30 7.88
C LEU A 68 -12.59 -2.77 7.91
N GLN A 69 -12.83 -2.16 9.07
CA GLN A 69 -12.66 -0.72 9.27
C GLN A 69 -11.20 -0.31 9.10
N TRP A 70 -10.27 -1.00 9.75
CA TRP A 70 -8.83 -0.77 9.60
C TRP A 70 -8.36 -0.91 8.15
N GLN A 71 -8.87 -1.91 7.42
CA GLN A 71 -8.55 -2.09 6.00
C GLN A 71 -9.03 -0.90 5.14
N LYS A 72 -10.22 -0.37 5.43
CA LYS A 72 -10.76 0.81 4.73
C LYS A 72 -9.89 2.04 4.97
N GLU A 73 -9.55 2.30 6.24
CA GLU A 73 -8.69 3.43 6.63
C GLU A 73 -7.29 3.31 6.02
N SER A 74 -6.70 2.11 6.08
CA SER A 74 -5.39 1.84 5.49
C SER A 74 -5.39 2.04 3.97
N LYS A 75 -6.45 1.58 3.29
CA LYS A 75 -6.60 1.82 1.84
C LYS A 75 -6.71 3.31 1.53
N GLN A 76 -7.47 4.07 2.33
CA GLN A 76 -7.61 5.50 2.13
C GLN A 76 -6.27 6.23 2.34
N ALA A 77 -5.54 5.89 3.39
CA ALA A 77 -4.20 6.45 3.65
C ALA A 77 -3.22 6.12 2.52
N LEU A 78 -3.25 4.90 1.98
CA LEU A 78 -2.41 4.50 0.85
C LEU A 78 -2.74 5.26 -0.44
N LEU A 79 -4.02 5.52 -0.71
CA LEU A 79 -4.43 6.33 -1.87
C LEU A 79 -3.96 7.78 -1.74
N GLN A 80 -4.10 8.38 -0.55
CA GLN A 80 -3.57 9.72 -0.29
C GLN A 80 -2.06 9.78 -0.44
N PHE A 81 -1.34 8.80 0.11
CA PHE A 81 0.09 8.70 -0.05
C PHE A 81 0.51 8.56 -1.53
N GLN A 82 -0.22 7.76 -2.30
CA GLN A 82 0.02 7.63 -3.74
C GLN A 82 -0.16 8.98 -4.46
N GLU A 83 -1.22 9.72 -4.16
CA GLU A 83 -1.46 11.06 -4.73
C GLU A 83 -0.33 12.04 -4.38
N ASP A 84 0.12 12.05 -3.14
CA ASP A 84 1.22 12.91 -2.69
C ASP A 84 2.54 12.55 -3.38
N VAL A 85 2.84 11.26 -3.49
CA VAL A 85 4.03 10.78 -4.20
C VAL A 85 3.98 11.18 -5.68
N SER A 86 2.85 10.97 -6.36
CA SER A 86 2.67 11.40 -7.75
C SER A 86 2.86 12.90 -7.92
N ARG A 87 2.35 13.71 -6.99
CA ARG A 87 2.54 15.17 -7.01
C ARG A 87 4.02 15.55 -6.88
N ILE A 88 4.75 14.94 -5.95
CA ILE A 88 6.17 15.19 -5.75
C ILE A 88 6.97 14.82 -7.01
N PHE A 89 6.64 13.69 -7.65
CA PHE A 89 7.29 13.29 -8.90
C PHE A 89 7.08 14.30 -10.03
N HIS A 90 5.85 14.81 -10.21
CA HIS A 90 5.59 15.86 -11.20
C HIS A 90 6.35 17.16 -10.91
N LEU A 91 6.40 17.60 -9.65
CA LEU A 91 7.19 18.78 -9.27
C LEU A 91 8.69 18.58 -9.56
N ASN A 92 9.21 17.39 -9.28
CA ASN A 92 10.60 17.06 -9.59
C ASN A 92 10.86 17.04 -11.10
N GLU A 93 9.93 16.49 -11.89
CA GLU A 93 10.01 16.50 -13.35
C GLU A 93 10.05 17.92 -13.91
N GLU A 94 9.16 18.80 -13.47
CA GLU A 94 9.14 20.21 -13.86
C GLU A 94 10.44 20.92 -13.49
N MET A 95 10.96 20.70 -12.29
CA MET A 95 12.24 21.27 -11.87
C MET A 95 13.40 20.77 -12.72
N LEU A 96 13.45 19.47 -13.05
CA LEU A 96 14.49 18.92 -13.92
C LEU A 96 14.44 19.55 -15.32
N VAL A 97 13.24 19.75 -15.88
CA VAL A 97 13.07 20.45 -17.17
C VAL A 97 13.59 21.88 -17.08
N GLN A 98 13.23 22.63 -16.03
CA GLN A 98 13.70 24.01 -15.83
C GLN A 98 15.22 24.10 -15.66
N VAL A 99 15.81 23.21 -14.85
CA VAL A 99 17.26 23.15 -14.63
C VAL A 99 17.98 22.84 -15.94
N THR A 100 17.47 21.89 -16.72
CA THR A 100 18.05 21.53 -18.03
C THR A 100 17.98 22.69 -19.02
N ALA A 101 16.86 23.42 -19.06
CA ALA A 101 16.71 24.60 -19.89
C ALA A 101 17.70 25.71 -19.50
N ARG A 102 17.81 26.00 -18.19
CA ARG A 102 18.78 26.98 -17.68
C ARG A 102 20.23 26.57 -17.97
N LEU A 103 20.54 25.29 -17.87
CA LEU A 103 21.87 24.76 -18.18
C LEU A 103 22.21 24.99 -19.66
N ARG A 104 21.30 24.66 -20.58
CA ARG A 104 21.46 24.92 -22.02
C ARG A 104 21.61 26.41 -22.33
N ASP A 105 20.85 27.27 -21.65
CA ASP A 105 20.98 28.71 -21.81
C ASP A 105 22.33 29.22 -21.31
N SER A 106 22.83 28.69 -20.19
CA SER A 106 24.15 29.04 -19.67
C SER A 106 25.28 28.56 -20.59
N GLU A 107 25.13 27.37 -21.16
CA GLU A 107 26.06 26.80 -22.15
C GLU A 107 26.11 27.66 -23.41
N ARG A 108 24.96 28.07 -23.95
CA ARG A 108 24.88 28.99 -25.10
C ARG A 108 25.58 30.32 -24.81
N ARG A 109 25.34 30.92 -23.64
CA ARG A 109 26.01 32.18 -23.24
C ARG A 109 27.51 32.00 -23.09
N TYR A 110 27.97 30.87 -22.54
CA TYR A 110 29.38 30.57 -22.41
C TYR A 110 30.07 30.47 -23.79
N PHE A 111 29.45 29.77 -24.75
CA PHE A 111 29.96 29.69 -26.12
C PHE A 111 29.96 31.04 -26.86
N GLN A 112 28.96 31.90 -26.62
CA GLN A 112 28.91 33.26 -27.16
C GLN A 112 30.07 34.12 -26.62
N VAL A 113 30.37 34.06 -25.31
CA VAL A 113 31.49 34.80 -24.70
C VAL A 113 32.85 34.31 -25.21
N LEU A 114 32.97 33.01 -25.50
CA LEU A 114 34.18 32.41 -26.08
C LEU A 114 34.37 32.70 -27.58
N GLY A 115 33.44 33.40 -28.23
CA GLY A 115 33.57 33.81 -29.63
C GLY A 115 33.31 32.70 -30.65
N PHE A 116 32.70 31.59 -30.23
CA PHE A 116 32.16 30.59 -31.17
C PHE A 116 30.81 31.08 -31.68
N GLU A 117 30.80 31.90 -32.74
CA GLU A 117 29.57 32.08 -33.51
C GLU A 117 29.20 30.72 -34.13
N SER A 118 28.01 30.22 -33.79
CA SER A 118 27.43 29.11 -34.54
C SER A 118 27.19 29.61 -35.96
N LYS A 119 28.14 29.34 -36.86
CA LYS A 119 27.86 29.36 -38.29
C LYS A 119 26.71 28.39 -38.49
N SER A 120 25.53 28.94 -38.75
CA SER A 120 24.47 28.26 -39.46
C SER A 120 25.12 27.59 -40.66
N VAL A 121 25.22 26.26 -40.61
CA VAL A 121 25.52 25.46 -41.80
C VAL A 121 24.25 25.50 -42.66
N GLU A 122 24.00 26.65 -43.28
CA GLU A 122 23.42 26.68 -44.63
C GLU A 122 24.51 26.12 -45.54
N GLY A 123 24.39 24.83 -45.85
CA GLY A 123 25.42 24.08 -46.55
C GLY A 123 24.83 22.99 -47.41
N GLY A 124 24.10 23.40 -48.46
CA GLY A 124 24.06 22.71 -49.75
C GLY A 124 23.20 21.45 -49.83
N MET A 125 22.10 21.56 -50.57
CA MET A 125 21.69 20.47 -51.47
C MET A 125 22.86 20.14 -52.39
N ILE A 126 23.40 18.90 -52.32
CA ILE A 126 23.60 17.96 -53.44
C ILE A 126 23.50 16.55 -52.86
#